data_AF-A0A523EA74-F1
#
_entry.id   AF-A0A523EA74-F1
#
_cell.length_a   1.000
_cell.length_b   1.000
_cell.length_c   1.000
_cell.angle_alpha   90.00
_cell.angle_beta   90.00
_cell.angle_gamma   90.00
#
_symmetry.space_group_name_H-M   'P 1'
#
loop_
_entity.id
_entity.type
_entity.pdbx_description
1 polymer ?
#
loop_
_entity_poly.entity_id
_entity_poly.type
_entity_poly.pdbx_seq_one_letter_code
_entity_poly.pdbx_strand_id
1 'polypeptide(L)'
;MAHTFDDLSKKSVAQLREIAAGLDGEKIKGHKSLHKPDLVKLLCDVLGIEAHEHHNVVGLDKAKIKVQIAVLKKKSAAAIEAHDATQLKRARLNIKRLKHKMRRATV
;
A
#
# COMPACT_ATOMS: atom_id res chain seq x y z
N MET A 1 -6.77 -0.32 -24.24
CA MET A 1 -7.39 -0.17 -22.90
C MET A 1 -6.27 0.03 -21.91
N ALA A 2 -6.23 1.18 -21.24
CA ALA A 2 -5.13 1.60 -20.39
C ALA A 2 -4.93 0.57 -19.26
N HIS A 3 -3.87 -0.23 -19.33
CA HIS A 3 -3.47 -1.06 -18.22
C HIS A 3 -3.18 -0.13 -17.03
N THR A 4 -3.77 -0.40 -15.86
CA THR A 4 -3.39 0.31 -14.65
C THR A 4 -2.22 -0.41 -13.98
N PHE A 5 -1.47 0.30 -13.15
CA PHE A 5 -0.39 -0.29 -12.36
C PHE A 5 -0.89 -1.47 -11.50
N ASP A 6 -2.08 -1.34 -10.91
CA ASP A 6 -2.70 -2.38 -10.07
C ASP A 6 -3.00 -3.66 -10.88
N ASP A 7 -3.48 -3.51 -12.12
CA ASP A 7 -3.72 -4.63 -13.04
C ASP A 7 -2.43 -5.37 -13.39
N LEU A 8 -1.33 -4.64 -13.63
CA LEU A 8 -0.02 -5.23 -13.90
C LEU A 8 0.55 -5.94 -12.66
N SER A 9 0.38 -5.36 -11.47
CA SER A 9 0.88 -5.95 -10.21
C SER A 9 0.20 -7.29 -9.88
N LYS A 10 -1.09 -7.43 -10.22
CA LYS A 10 -1.91 -8.62 -9.94
C LYS A 10 -1.68 -9.77 -10.91
N LYS A 11 -1.19 -9.50 -12.12
CA LYS A 11 -0.91 -10.52 -13.14
C LYS A 11 0.26 -11.43 -12.75
N SER A 12 0.30 -12.62 -13.35
CA SER A 12 1.44 -13.53 -13.19
C SER A 12 2.64 -13.07 -14.01
N VAL A 13 3.85 -13.54 -13.67
CA VAL A 13 5.06 -13.22 -14.45
C VAL A 13 4.92 -13.67 -15.91
N ALA A 14 4.24 -14.81 -16.15
CA ALA A 14 3.97 -15.30 -17.50
C ALA A 14 3.11 -14.31 -18.30
N GLN A 15 2.00 -13.84 -17.70
CA GLN A 15 1.11 -12.85 -18.34
C GLN A 15 1.80 -11.51 -18.59
N LEU A 16 2.68 -11.08 -17.68
CA LEU A 16 3.47 -9.86 -17.87
C LEU A 16 4.47 -9.99 -19.02
N ARG A 17 5.05 -11.18 -19.22
CA ARG A 17 5.95 -11.46 -20.36
C ARG A 17 5.22 -11.50 -21.68
N GLU A 18 3.98 -11.97 -21.72
CA GLU A 18 3.12 -11.93 -22.91
C GLU A 18 2.78 -10.49 -23.30
N ILE A 19 2.42 -9.65 -22.33
CA ILE A 19 2.18 -8.21 -22.55
C ILE A 19 3.45 -7.54 -23.07
N ALA A 20 4.61 -7.85 -22.47
CA ALA A 20 5.90 -7.34 -22.92
C ALA A 20 6.24 -7.80 -24.35
N ALA A 21 6.00 -9.06 -24.70
CA ALA A 21 6.28 -9.58 -26.04
C ALA A 21 5.40 -8.96 -27.13
N GLY A 22 4.21 -8.46 -26.79
CA GLY A 22 3.33 -7.72 -27.70
C GLY A 22 3.67 -6.22 -27.81
N LEU A 23 4.62 -5.72 -27.02
CA LEU A 23 5.09 -4.34 -27.05
C LEU A 23 6.47 -4.29 -27.71
N ASP A 24 6.50 -3.96 -29.00
CA ASP A 24 7.74 -3.81 -29.76
C ASP A 24 8.45 -2.49 -29.38
N GLY A 25 9.34 -2.57 -28.40
CA GLY A 25 10.16 -1.44 -27.95
C GLY A 25 11.58 -1.87 -27.59
N GLU A 26 12.57 -1.04 -27.94
CA GLU A 26 13.98 -1.33 -27.64
C GLU A 26 14.25 -1.49 -26.12
N LYS A 27 13.45 -0.80 -25.29
CA LYS A 27 13.48 -0.90 -23.82
C LYS A 27 13.01 -2.27 -23.28
N ILE A 28 12.28 -3.06 -24.07
CA ILE A 28 11.73 -4.35 -23.65
C ILE A 28 12.69 -5.52 -23.96
N LYS A 29 13.77 -5.27 -24.70
CA LYS A 29 14.85 -6.24 -24.98
C LYS A 29 15.52 -6.66 -23.66
N GLY A 30 15.07 -7.79 -23.09
CA GLY A 30 15.52 -8.28 -21.78
C GLY A 30 14.41 -8.68 -20.81
N HIS A 31 13.14 -8.45 -21.16
CA HIS A 31 11.99 -8.74 -20.28
C HIS A 31 11.89 -10.21 -19.81
N LYS A 32 12.54 -11.16 -20.51
CA LYS A 32 12.52 -12.59 -20.18
C LYS A 32 13.35 -12.93 -18.93
N SER A 33 14.40 -12.18 -18.62
CA SER A 33 15.26 -12.42 -17.45
C SER A 33 14.83 -11.63 -16.21
N LEU A 34 13.96 -10.63 -16.35
CA LEU A 34 13.52 -9.79 -15.23
C LEU A 34 12.61 -10.53 -14.25
N HIS A 35 12.77 -10.23 -12.96
CA HIS A 35 11.86 -10.64 -11.89
C HIS A 35 10.57 -9.81 -11.91
N LYS A 36 9.51 -10.32 -11.27
CA LYS A 36 8.16 -9.71 -11.29
C LYS A 36 8.16 -8.19 -10.99
N PRO A 37 8.85 -7.69 -9.95
CA PRO A 37 8.81 -6.27 -9.62
C PRO A 37 9.41 -5.39 -10.72
N ASP A 38 10.55 -5.82 -11.28
CA ASP A 38 11.28 -5.08 -12.30
C ASP A 38 10.55 -5.11 -13.64
N LEU A 39 9.89 -6.23 -13.95
CA LEU A 39 9.06 -6.37 -15.14
C LEU A 39 7.83 -5.45 -15.10
N VAL A 40 7.19 -5.30 -13.93
CA VAL A 40 6.06 -4.36 -13.76
C VAL A 40 6.55 -2.91 -13.94
N LYS A 41 7.68 -2.53 -13.35
CA LYS A 41 8.26 -1.18 -13.54
C LYS A 41 8.55 -0.90 -15.00
N LEU A 42 9.20 -1.82 -15.70
CA LEU A 42 9.52 -1.68 -17.11
C LEU A 42 8.24 -1.51 -17.96
N LEU A 43 7.21 -2.30 -17.68
CA LEU A 43 5.93 -2.18 -18.38
C LEU A 43 5.23 -0.85 -18.07
N CYS A 44 5.28 -0.38 -16.83
CA CYS A 44 4.76 0.94 -16.48
C CYS A 44 5.50 2.07 -17.20
N ASP A 45 6.83 2.01 -17.27
CA ASP A 45 7.66 2.99 -17.96
C ASP A 45 7.38 3.02 -19.47
N VAL A 46 7.20 1.85 -20.10
CA VAL A 46 6.92 1.75 -21.55
C VAL A 46 5.48 2.18 -21.88
N LEU A 47 4.52 1.84 -21.02
CA LEU A 47 3.12 2.21 -21.19
C LEU A 47 2.78 3.63 -20.70
N GLY A 48 3.76 4.35 -20.14
CA GLY A 48 3.55 5.70 -19.58
C GLY A 48 2.62 5.71 -18.36
N ILE A 49 2.54 4.60 -17.63
CA ILE A 49 1.74 4.47 -16.42
C ILE A 49 2.60 4.96 -15.25
N GLU A 50 2.10 5.92 -14.48
CA GLU A 50 2.74 6.31 -13.22
C GLU A 50 2.83 5.10 -12.31
N ALA A 51 4.04 4.58 -12.11
CA ALA A 51 4.30 3.57 -11.10
C ALA A 51 4.16 4.25 -9.74
N HIS A 52 2.96 4.22 -9.16
CA HIS A 52 2.76 4.71 -7.81
C HIS A 52 3.67 3.94 -6.88
N GLU A 53 4.68 4.61 -6.33
CA GLU A 53 5.58 4.03 -5.34
C GLU A 53 4.74 3.40 -4.23
N HIS A 54 4.88 2.08 -4.10
CA HIS A 54 4.31 1.37 -2.98
C HIS A 54 5.00 1.87 -1.73
N HIS A 55 4.32 2.73 -0.97
CA HIS A 55 4.77 3.17 0.34
C HIS A 55 4.86 1.95 1.27
N ASN A 56 5.99 1.27 1.21
CA ASN A 56 6.30 0.13 2.04
C ASN A 56 6.71 0.68 3.39
N VAL A 57 5.92 0.35 4.42
CA VAL A 57 6.29 0.73 5.78
C VAL A 57 7.39 -0.19 6.23
N VAL A 58 8.62 0.32 6.15
CA VAL A 58 9.81 -0.34 6.67
C VAL A 58 9.90 -0.05 8.17
N GLY A 59 10.12 -1.08 8.98
CA GLY A 59 10.41 -0.92 10.41
C GLY A 59 9.21 -0.68 11.35
N LEU A 60 7.96 -0.79 10.86
CA LEU A 60 6.77 -0.62 11.70
C LEU A 60 5.71 -1.70 11.48
N ASP A 61 5.41 -2.45 12.54
CA ASP A 61 4.38 -3.47 12.55
C ASP A 61 2.98 -2.83 12.50
N LYS A 62 2.47 -2.64 11.27
CA LYS A 62 1.13 -2.10 11.01
C LYS A 62 0.04 -2.94 11.67
N ALA A 63 0.23 -4.25 11.79
CA ALA A 63 -0.80 -5.13 12.36
C ALA A 63 -0.96 -4.85 13.85
N LYS A 64 0.15 -4.77 14.61
CA LYS A 64 0.11 -4.41 16.03
C LYS A 64 -0.54 -3.05 16.28
N ILE A 65 -0.22 -2.04 15.47
CA ILE A 65 -0.84 -0.71 15.63
C ILE A 65 -2.33 -0.75 15.31
N LYS A 66 -2.75 -1.47 14.26
CA LYS A 66 -4.17 -1.63 13.93
C LYS A 66 -4.95 -2.30 15.07
N VAL A 67 -4.39 -3.30 15.73
CA VAL A 67 -4.98 -3.95 16.91
C VAL A 67 -5.14 -2.94 18.06
N GLN A 68 -4.10 -2.16 18.35
CA GLN A 68 -4.17 -1.11 19.39
C GLN A 68 -5.26 -0.06 19.09
N ILE A 69 -5.38 0.37 17.83
CA ILE A 69 -6.44 1.29 17.40
C ILE A 69 -7.82 0.66 17.59
N ALA A 70 -8.01 -0.62 17.26
CA ALA A 70 -9.29 -1.30 17.45
C ALA A 70 -9.71 -1.34 18.93
N VAL A 71 -8.76 -1.63 19.84
CA VAL A 71 -9.00 -1.60 21.29
C VAL A 71 -9.39 -0.20 21.75
N LEU A 72 -8.68 0.84 21.31
CA LEU A 72 -8.99 2.23 21.67
C LEU A 72 -10.35 2.69 21.13
N LYS A 73 -10.79 2.20 19.97
CA LYS A 73 -12.14 2.47 19.46
C LYS A 73 -13.22 1.87 20.36
N LYS A 74 -13.04 0.62 20.83
CA LYS A 74 -13.94 0.00 21.80
C LYS A 74 -14.00 0.80 23.11
N LYS A 75 -12.85 1.23 23.63
CA LYS A 75 -12.79 2.12 24.81
C LYS A 75 -13.48 3.46 24.58
N SER A 76 -13.34 4.03 23.39
CA SER A 76 -14.04 5.26 23.01
C SER A 76 -15.55 5.07 22.95
N ALA A 77 -16.05 3.92 22.48
CA ALA A 77 -17.48 3.62 22.45
C ALA A 77 -18.04 3.49 23.87
N ALA A 78 -17.38 2.72 24.73
CA ALA A 78 -17.76 2.58 26.14
C ALA A 78 -17.73 3.93 26.89
N ALA A 79 -16.76 4.81 26.60
CA ALA A 79 -16.71 6.14 27.18
C ALA A 79 -17.84 7.07 26.70
N ILE A 80 -18.37 6.86 25.50
CA ILE A 80 -19.55 7.58 25.01
C ILE A 80 -20.79 7.14 25.79
N GLU A 81 -20.97 5.83 25.97
CA GLU A 81 -22.09 5.27 26.75
C GLU A 81 -22.03 5.71 28.22
N ALA A 82 -20.83 5.73 28.81
CA ALA A 82 -20.61 6.19 30.18
C ALA A 82 -20.61 7.73 30.34
N HIS A 83 -20.79 8.49 29.25
CA HIS A 83 -20.67 9.96 29.22
C HIS A 83 -19.35 10.50 29.81
N ASP A 84 -18.28 9.71 29.78
CA ASP A 84 -16.96 10.12 30.28
C ASP A 84 -16.18 10.87 29.19
N ALA A 85 -16.32 12.19 29.21
CA ALA A 85 -15.64 13.10 28.28
C ALA A 85 -14.10 13.02 28.38
N THR A 86 -13.56 12.70 29.56
CA THR A 86 -12.10 12.63 29.78
C THR A 86 -11.52 11.42 29.10
N GLN A 87 -12.13 10.25 29.31
CA GLN A 87 -11.70 8.99 28.68
C GLN A 87 -11.92 9.01 27.17
N LEU A 88 -13.02 9.60 26.71
CA LEU A 88 -13.29 9.81 25.28
C LEU A 88 -12.18 10.64 24.62
N LYS A 89 -11.79 11.78 25.24
CA LYS A 89 -10.72 12.64 24.73
C LYS A 89 -9.38 11.90 24.67
N ARG A 90 -9.02 11.17 25.74
CA ARG A 90 -7.78 10.38 25.80
C ARG A 90 -7.72 9.30 24.71
N ALA A 91 -8.80 8.55 24.52
CA ALA A 91 -8.88 7.51 23.49
C ALA A 91 -8.72 8.10 22.08
N ARG A 92 -9.40 9.21 21.77
CA ARG A 92 -9.30 9.90 20.46
C ARG A 92 -7.89 10.41 20.17
N LEU A 93 -7.23 11.02 21.15
CA LEU A 93 -5.86 11.51 21.01
C LEU A 93 -4.87 10.37 20.73
N ASN A 94 -5.00 9.25 21.44
CA ASN A 94 -4.14 8.09 21.23
C ASN A 94 -4.35 7.47 19.85
N ILE A 95 -5.61 7.36 19.38
CA ILE A 95 -5.91 6.91 18.02
C ILE A 95 -5.27 7.85 16.98
N LYS A 96 -5.39 9.17 17.17
CA LYS A 96 -4.79 10.16 16.26
C LYS A 96 -3.26 9.99 16.21
N ARG A 97 -2.59 9.87 17.36
CA ARG A 97 -1.13 9.67 17.45
C ARG A 97 -0.68 8.39 16.73
N LEU A 98 -1.34 7.26 16.96
CA LEU A 98 -1.02 5.99 16.30
C LEU A 98 -1.20 6.06 14.77
N LYS A 99 -2.26 6.71 14.30
CA LYS A 99 -2.47 6.95 12.86
C LYS A 99 -1.37 7.83 12.26
N HIS A 100 -0.94 8.89 12.95
CA HIS A 100 0.17 9.72 12.49
C HIS A 100 1.49 8.97 12.48
N LYS A 101 1.77 8.13 13.48
CA LYS A 101 2.97 7.28 13.52
C LYS A 101 3.04 6.36 12.29
N MET A 102 1.92 5.75 11.90
CA MET A 102 1.86 4.93 10.70
C MET A 102 2.12 5.73 9.41
N ARG A 103 1.55 6.94 9.29
CA ARG A 103 1.73 7.81 8.12
C ARG A 103 3.11 8.45 8.01
N ARG A 104 3.85 8.57 9.12
CA ARG A 104 5.24 9.04 9.10
C ARG A 104 6.23 7.94 8.73
N ALA A 105 5.84 6.69 8.93
CA ALA A 105 6.67 5.53 8.65
C ALA A 105 6.44 4.94 7.26
N THR A 106 5.44 5.44 6.53
CA THR A 106 5.33 5.26 5.09
C THR A 106 6.37 6.17 4.44
N VAL A 107 7.41 5.56 3.88
CA VAL A 107 8.34 6.17 2.91
C VAL A 107 7.79 5.86 1.53
#